data_AF-A0A2W2EE77-F1
#
_entry.id   AF-A0A2W2EE77-F1
#
_cell.length_a   1.000
_cell.length_b   1.000
_cell.length_c   1.000
_cell.angle_alpha   90.00
_cell.angle_beta   90.00
_cell.angle_gamma   90.00
#
_symmetry.space_group_name_H-M   'P 1'
#
loop_
_entity.id
_entity.type
_entity.pdbx_description
1 polymer ?
#
loop_
_entity_poly.entity_id
_entity_poly.type
_entity_poly.pdbx_seq_one_letter_code
_entity_poly.pdbx_strand_id
1 'polypeptide(L)'
;MVPLTASAAAAADGGTATTSLGVRRRRRVQMVLWALSEDEIAQLAQPGTLADPVERLARADERYGGVGLAGQAAGHATRILRAAAPPGISDQVRAVVAAQHLAQAAWCAFDAAEPLVAASMLARARQVSAGVPRPLAQRLHRHLVHLDLVLSGVGLAHTADSRRGMLAAAAAARDGAGRAPIRYRALLAVHTARVRAYAGQTGEARRLLRYAHRTLDQAARMPVPLWLAWFDQPALDMLTARVYLAAGLPDDAAAHARQAVRTMPASRVRDRAHSLLTHAHAQLAAHAVDEAVRAAHTALRLAGHLHQGLLVGRAAIGLHQLRTTLGRRPEATAMQWINAYDTAAARAAMIADIDIVRLAVSGADEATITRRLGLHPSDPTSRLAILKRRCQARTIPEITALAARLLHPTDLEEGGPNRGVSGAEVGDKAGSTWLSSTD
;
A
#
# COMPACT_ATOMS: atom_id res chain seq x y z
N MET A 1 7.33 53.25 -2.11
CA MET A 1 7.98 54.49 -2.61
C MET A 1 9.42 54.15 -2.98
N VAL A 2 9.69 54.17 -4.29
CA VAL A 2 10.92 54.46 -5.10
C VAL A 2 12.28 54.65 -4.37
N PRO A 3 13.48 54.35 -4.97
CA PRO A 3 13.83 53.90 -6.36
C PRO A 3 14.62 52.56 -6.39
N LEU A 4 14.83 51.80 -7.47
CA LEU A 4 15.13 52.02 -8.91
C LEU A 4 16.49 52.66 -9.24
N THR A 5 17.51 51.83 -9.49
CA THR A 5 18.58 52.14 -10.45
C THR A 5 18.91 50.91 -11.28
N ALA A 6 18.80 51.08 -12.60
CA ALA A 6 19.29 50.18 -13.62
C ALA A 6 20.77 50.43 -13.91
N SER A 7 21.51 49.42 -14.37
CA SER A 7 22.58 49.60 -15.35
C SER A 7 22.65 48.37 -16.24
N ALA A 8 22.70 48.66 -17.54
CA ALA A 8 22.68 47.73 -18.66
C ALA A 8 24.09 47.56 -19.28
N ALA A 9 24.12 46.73 -20.32
CA ALA A 9 25.16 46.46 -21.32
C ALA A 9 26.13 45.31 -20.97
N ALA A 10 26.04 44.12 -21.62
CA ALA A 10 26.31 43.77 -23.04
C ALA A 10 27.83 43.60 -23.29
N ALA A 11 28.37 42.65 -24.05
CA ALA A 11 27.84 41.68 -25.02
C ALA A 11 28.87 40.53 -25.23
N ALA A 12 28.40 39.48 -25.94
CA ALA A 12 29.04 38.69 -27.03
C ALA A 12 30.52 38.25 -26.92
N ASP A 13 31.01 37.11 -27.39
CA ASP A 13 30.69 36.07 -28.39
C ASP A 13 31.45 34.79 -27.93
N GLY A 14 31.25 33.55 -28.34
CA GLY A 14 30.76 32.94 -29.58
C GLY A 14 31.56 31.64 -29.75
N GLY A 15 30.94 30.55 -30.24
CA GLY A 15 31.67 29.28 -30.40
C GLY A 15 30.80 28.06 -30.67
N THR A 16 30.24 28.01 -31.87
CA THR A 16 29.52 26.89 -32.49
C THR A 16 30.42 25.72 -32.87
N ALA A 17 29.96 24.48 -32.68
CA ALA A 17 30.20 23.39 -33.62
C ALA A 17 29.10 22.30 -33.52
N THR A 18 28.50 22.07 -34.66
CA THR A 18 27.41 21.15 -34.99
C THR A 18 27.97 19.77 -35.35
N THR A 19 27.29 18.69 -35.00
CA THR A 19 27.00 17.61 -35.97
C THR A 19 25.85 16.73 -35.53
N SER A 20 25.10 16.35 -36.55
CA SER A 20 23.76 15.75 -36.60
C SER A 20 23.76 14.23 -36.56
N LEU A 21 22.66 13.64 -36.07
CA LEU A 21 21.95 12.44 -36.53
C LEU A 21 21.05 12.03 -35.34
N GLY A 22 19.75 11.80 -35.41
CA GLY A 22 18.79 11.51 -36.46
C GLY A 22 17.64 10.74 -35.78
N VAL A 23 16.47 10.70 -36.42
CA VAL A 23 15.29 9.85 -36.13
C VAL A 23 14.17 10.43 -35.23
N ARG A 24 13.08 10.76 -35.92
CA ARG A 24 11.69 10.93 -35.45
C ARG A 24 11.04 9.56 -35.18
N ARG A 25 10.22 9.41 -34.12
CA ARG A 25 8.74 9.20 -34.17
C ARG A 25 8.13 8.76 -32.83
N ARG A 26 6.83 9.06 -32.74
CA ARG A 26 5.89 9.01 -31.62
C ARG A 26 5.43 7.60 -31.18
N ARG A 27 5.07 7.53 -29.89
CA ARG A 27 3.99 6.75 -29.21
C ARG A 27 3.95 5.23 -29.43
N ARG A 28 4.06 4.48 -28.31
CA ARG A 28 2.95 3.71 -27.72
C ARG A 28 3.35 3.18 -26.34
N VAL A 29 2.35 3.14 -25.47
CA VAL A 29 2.36 2.70 -24.07
C VAL A 29 2.91 1.29 -23.98
N GLN A 30 4.09 1.12 -23.37
CA GLN A 30 4.56 -0.18 -22.88
C GLN A 30 3.98 -0.40 -21.47
N MET A 31 3.09 -1.39 -21.37
CA MET A 31 2.70 -2.00 -20.10
C MET A 31 3.93 -2.65 -19.49
N VAL A 32 4.29 -2.26 -18.27
CA VAL A 32 5.43 -2.82 -17.56
C VAL A 32 4.96 -3.77 -16.47
N LEU A 33 5.24 -5.06 -16.65
CA LEU A 33 5.26 -6.04 -15.58
C LEU A 33 6.47 -5.73 -14.68
N TRP A 34 6.22 -5.30 -13.45
CA TRP A 34 7.24 -5.24 -12.39
C TRP A 34 6.74 -6.03 -11.18
N ALA A 35 6.98 -7.34 -11.18
CA ALA A 35 7.51 -7.95 -9.97
C ALA A 35 9.03 -7.80 -10.10
N LEU A 36 9.70 -7.23 -9.10
CA LEU A 36 11.14 -6.98 -9.11
C LEU A 36 11.89 -8.20 -9.69
N SER A 37 12.73 -7.99 -10.72
CA SER A 37 13.52 -9.09 -11.30
C SER A 37 14.50 -9.64 -10.26
N GLU A 38 14.98 -10.88 -10.41
CA GLU A 38 16.01 -11.43 -9.52
C GLU A 38 17.30 -10.58 -9.53
N ASP A 39 17.58 -9.89 -10.64
CA ASP A 39 18.67 -8.92 -10.78
C ASP A 39 18.40 -7.61 -10.05
N GLU A 40 17.15 -7.14 -9.99
CA GLU A 40 16.75 -6.02 -9.13
C GLU A 40 16.76 -6.42 -7.65
N ILE A 41 16.42 -7.67 -7.31
CA ILE A 41 16.57 -8.25 -5.96
C ILE A 41 18.06 -8.36 -5.57
N ALA A 42 18.94 -8.66 -6.53
CA ALA A 42 20.38 -8.67 -6.35
C ALA A 42 20.98 -7.25 -6.25
N GLN A 43 20.45 -6.28 -7.01
CA GLN A 43 20.79 -4.86 -6.89
C GLN A 43 20.26 -4.24 -5.58
N LEU A 44 19.11 -4.69 -5.08
CA LEU A 44 18.54 -4.34 -3.77
C LEU A 44 19.38 -4.88 -2.60
N ALA A 45 20.30 -5.81 -2.86
CA ALA A 45 21.26 -6.36 -1.90
C ALA A 45 22.66 -5.71 -1.99
N GLN A 46 22.92 -4.79 -2.93
CA GLN A 46 24.17 -4.05 -3.02
C GLN A 46 24.30 -3.02 -1.87
N PRO A 47 25.44 -2.97 -1.16
CA PRO A 47 25.58 -2.21 0.07
C PRO A 47 25.89 -0.71 -0.14
N GLY A 48 25.16 0.12 0.60
CA GLY A 48 25.59 1.45 1.04
C GLY A 48 25.55 1.61 2.57
N THR A 49 24.57 0.98 3.24
CA THR A 49 24.51 0.71 4.69
C THR A 49 23.51 -0.42 4.98
N LEU A 50 23.57 -1.06 6.15
CA LEU A 50 22.56 -2.06 6.60
C LEU A 50 21.11 -1.51 6.66
N ALA A 51 20.91 -0.20 6.69
CA ALA A 51 19.59 0.45 6.84
C ALA A 51 18.91 0.79 5.49
N ASP A 52 19.69 0.90 4.43
CA ASP A 52 19.25 1.28 3.08
C ASP A 52 18.17 0.32 2.49
N PRO A 53 18.24 -1.01 2.71
CA PRO A 53 17.16 -1.92 2.31
C PRO A 53 15.81 -1.65 3.00
N VAL A 54 15.77 -1.20 4.26
CA VAL A 54 14.52 -0.88 4.98
C VAL A 54 13.84 0.33 4.34
N GLU A 55 14.62 1.36 4.01
CA GLU A 55 14.09 2.60 3.43
C GLU A 55 13.58 2.37 2.00
N ARG A 56 14.26 1.52 1.23
CA ARG A 56 13.76 1.07 -0.07
C ARG A 56 12.44 0.30 0.04
N LEU A 57 12.35 -0.64 0.99
CA LEU A 57 11.11 -1.38 1.25
C LEU A 57 9.97 -0.45 1.66
N ALA A 58 10.22 0.54 2.51
CA ALA A 58 9.22 1.53 2.90
C ALA A 58 8.73 2.38 1.71
N ARG A 59 9.63 2.77 0.80
CA ARG A 59 9.25 3.49 -0.43
C ARG A 59 8.47 2.61 -1.40
N ALA A 60 8.83 1.33 -1.51
CA ALA A 60 8.09 0.37 -2.32
C ALA A 60 6.68 0.17 -1.76
N ASP A 61 6.56 0.00 -0.44
CA ASP A 61 5.29 -0.10 0.28
C ASP A 61 4.41 1.14 0.09
N GLU A 62 4.97 2.36 0.12
CA GLU A 62 4.22 3.59 -0.15
C GLU A 62 3.66 3.65 -1.58
N ARG A 63 4.42 3.14 -2.56
CA ARG A 63 4.05 3.18 -3.99
C ARG A 63 3.10 2.06 -4.41
N TYR A 64 3.34 0.84 -3.94
CA TYR A 64 2.70 -0.38 -4.42
C TYR A 64 1.84 -1.06 -3.34
N GLY A 65 1.89 -0.59 -2.10
CA GLY A 65 1.29 -1.27 -0.95
C GLY A 65 2.15 -2.42 -0.43
N GLY A 66 1.77 -2.92 0.75
CA GLY A 66 2.56 -3.90 1.49
C GLY A 66 2.38 -5.37 1.07
N VAL A 67 1.43 -5.67 0.17
CA VAL A 67 1.13 -7.04 -0.25
C VAL A 67 2.36 -7.66 -0.93
N GLY A 68 2.80 -8.82 -0.45
CA GLY A 68 3.99 -9.51 -0.95
C GLY A 68 5.33 -9.00 -0.40
N LEU A 69 5.39 -7.81 0.20
CA LEU A 69 6.63 -7.25 0.77
C LEU A 69 6.96 -7.77 2.17
N ALA A 70 5.97 -8.26 2.91
CA ALA A 70 6.15 -8.74 4.28
C ALA A 70 7.18 -9.90 4.37
N GLY A 71 7.05 -10.88 3.48
CA GLY A 71 7.98 -12.02 3.42
C GLY A 71 9.41 -11.61 3.07
N GLN A 72 9.58 -10.66 2.15
CA GLN A 72 10.89 -10.12 1.79
C GLN A 72 11.55 -9.40 2.98
N ALA A 73 10.80 -8.54 3.67
CA ALA A 73 11.27 -7.83 4.85
C ALA A 73 11.65 -8.79 5.99
N ALA A 74 10.83 -9.81 6.27
CA ALA A 74 11.14 -10.84 7.26
C ALA A 74 12.36 -11.70 6.87
N GLY A 75 12.51 -12.02 5.58
CA GLY A 75 13.68 -12.71 5.03
C GLY A 75 14.98 -11.93 5.21
N HIS A 76 14.96 -10.60 5.00
CA HIS A 76 16.10 -9.73 5.30
C HIS A 76 16.48 -9.76 6.78
N ALA A 77 15.50 -9.63 7.68
CA ALA A 77 15.77 -9.73 9.12
C ALA A 77 16.43 -11.07 9.49
N THR A 78 15.92 -12.18 8.94
CA THR A 78 16.47 -13.52 9.20
C THR A 78 17.91 -13.65 8.71
N ARG A 79 18.22 -13.13 7.51
CA ARG A 79 19.59 -13.11 6.98
C ARG A 79 20.53 -12.28 7.86
N ILE A 80 20.11 -11.09 8.29
CA ILE A 80 20.89 -10.24 9.19
C ILE A 80 21.20 -10.96 10.51
N LEU A 81 20.23 -11.66 11.09
CA LEU A 81 20.39 -12.40 12.34
C LEU A 81 21.27 -13.65 12.21
N ARG A 82 21.26 -14.31 11.05
CA ARG A 82 22.06 -15.53 10.79
C ARG A 82 23.49 -15.25 10.31
N ALA A 83 23.72 -14.13 9.63
CA ALA A 83 25.05 -13.78 9.13
C ALA A 83 26.04 -13.54 10.28
N ALA A 84 27.31 -13.90 10.07
CA ALA A 84 28.38 -13.47 10.95
C ALA A 84 28.44 -11.93 10.98
N ALA A 85 28.73 -11.35 12.14
CA ALA A 85 28.82 -9.90 12.26
C ALA A 85 29.99 -9.38 11.41
N PRO A 86 29.77 -8.39 10.53
CA PRO A 86 30.88 -7.72 9.86
C PRO A 86 31.83 -7.10 10.89
N PRO A 87 33.15 -7.03 10.62
CA PRO A 87 34.09 -6.37 11.51
C PRO A 87 33.63 -4.96 11.86
N GLY A 88 33.63 -4.61 13.15
CA GLY A 88 33.24 -3.29 13.65
C GLY A 88 31.73 -3.04 13.84
N ILE A 89 30.86 -4.00 13.50
CA ILE A 89 29.42 -3.90 13.76
C ILE A 89 29.05 -4.74 14.97
N SER A 90 28.50 -4.12 16.02
CA SER A 90 28.06 -4.85 17.21
C SER A 90 26.78 -5.65 16.96
N ASP A 91 26.57 -6.72 17.72
CA ASP A 91 25.33 -7.50 17.68
C ASP A 91 24.09 -6.67 18.03
N GLN A 92 24.25 -5.64 18.85
CA GLN A 92 23.17 -4.71 19.17
C GLN A 92 22.73 -3.88 17.95
N VAL A 93 23.68 -3.43 17.11
CA VAL A 93 23.36 -2.74 15.86
C VAL A 93 22.65 -3.68 14.89
N ARG A 94 23.15 -4.91 14.73
CA ARG A 94 22.48 -5.94 13.91
C ARG A 94 21.06 -6.22 14.39
N ALA A 95 20.87 -6.39 15.70
CA ALA A 95 19.56 -6.61 16.31
C ALA A 95 18.58 -5.47 16.00
N VAL A 96 19.01 -4.21 16.09
CA VAL A 96 18.16 -3.07 15.74
C VAL A 96 17.77 -3.06 14.27
N VAL A 97 18.71 -3.30 13.35
CA VAL A 97 18.39 -3.32 11.92
C VAL A 97 17.45 -4.48 11.59
N ALA A 98 17.71 -5.67 12.14
CA ALA A 98 16.81 -6.82 11.98
C ALA A 98 15.40 -6.52 12.51
N ALA A 99 15.30 -5.87 13.68
CA ALA A 99 14.02 -5.47 14.24
C ALA A 99 13.32 -4.38 13.42
N GLN A 100 14.06 -3.47 12.76
CA GLN A 100 13.47 -2.51 11.81
C GLN A 100 12.87 -3.21 10.60
N HIS A 101 13.55 -4.22 10.05
CA HIS A 101 13.01 -5.06 8.99
C HIS A 101 11.76 -5.83 9.42
N LEU A 102 11.74 -6.40 10.63
CA LEU A 102 10.57 -7.08 11.18
C LEU A 102 9.39 -6.12 11.39
N ALA A 103 9.67 -4.88 11.82
CA ALA A 103 8.63 -3.88 11.98
C ALA A 103 8.09 -3.39 10.62
N GLN A 104 8.95 -3.26 9.59
CA GLN A 104 8.49 -3.04 8.22
C GLN A 104 7.67 -4.23 7.70
N ALA A 105 8.08 -5.47 7.99
CA ALA A 105 7.32 -6.66 7.65
C ALA A 105 5.93 -6.64 8.31
N ALA A 106 5.85 -6.19 9.56
CA ALA A 106 4.59 -6.01 10.27
C ALA A 106 3.68 -4.96 9.58
N TRP A 107 4.22 -3.84 9.12
CA TRP A 107 3.44 -2.88 8.30
C TRP A 107 2.94 -3.48 7.01
N CYS A 108 3.82 -4.16 6.29
CA CYS A 108 3.46 -4.78 5.02
C CYS A 108 2.35 -5.84 5.21
N ALA A 109 2.47 -6.69 6.24
CA ALA A 109 1.45 -7.68 6.59
C ALA A 109 0.14 -7.01 7.00
N PHE A 110 0.21 -5.92 7.75
CA PHE A 110 -0.96 -5.15 8.11
C PHE A 110 -1.67 -4.56 6.89
N ASP A 111 -0.92 -4.03 5.93
CA ASP A 111 -1.44 -3.55 4.64
C ASP A 111 -2.01 -4.66 3.77
N ALA A 112 -1.43 -5.86 3.85
CA ALA A 112 -1.98 -7.08 3.27
C ALA A 112 -3.24 -7.59 3.99
N ALA A 113 -3.72 -6.87 5.00
CA ALA A 113 -4.85 -7.25 5.83
C ALA A 113 -4.66 -8.56 6.61
N GLU A 114 -3.43 -8.82 7.04
CA GLU A 114 -3.05 -9.96 7.88
C GLU A 114 -2.66 -9.48 9.29
N PRO A 115 -3.62 -9.03 10.12
CA PRO A 115 -3.31 -8.41 11.41
C PRO A 115 -2.62 -9.37 12.40
N LEU A 116 -2.89 -10.67 12.33
CA LEU A 116 -2.23 -11.67 13.17
C LEU A 116 -0.76 -11.88 12.77
N VAL A 117 -0.47 -11.90 11.47
CA VAL A 117 0.90 -11.96 10.95
C VAL A 117 1.65 -10.68 11.34
N ALA A 118 1.02 -9.52 11.18
CA ALA A 118 1.58 -8.25 11.61
C ALA A 118 1.91 -8.23 13.11
N ALA A 119 0.99 -8.71 13.96
CA ALA A 119 1.21 -8.81 15.40
C ALA A 119 2.36 -9.76 15.77
N SER A 120 2.46 -10.90 15.08
CA SER A 120 3.57 -11.86 15.27
C SER A 120 4.93 -11.25 14.89
N MET A 121 5.01 -10.58 13.73
CA MET A 121 6.22 -9.88 13.29
C MET A 121 6.61 -8.75 14.24
N LEU A 122 5.63 -8.01 14.76
CA LEU A 122 5.84 -6.96 15.75
C LEU A 122 6.37 -7.53 17.08
N ALA A 123 5.80 -8.63 17.56
CA ALA A 123 6.30 -9.33 18.75
C ALA A 123 7.73 -9.83 18.55
N ARG A 124 8.06 -10.37 17.37
CA ARG A 124 9.43 -10.78 17.04
C ARG A 124 10.39 -9.60 16.97
N ALA A 125 9.97 -8.45 16.44
CA ALA A 125 10.78 -7.23 16.43
C ALA A 125 11.13 -6.78 17.85
N ARG A 126 10.19 -6.86 18.80
CA ARG A 126 10.45 -6.61 20.23
C ARG A 126 11.43 -7.59 20.82
N GLN A 127 11.21 -8.89 20.58
CA GLN A 127 12.09 -9.93 21.10
C GLN A 127 13.53 -9.73 20.62
N VAL A 128 13.73 -9.46 19.33
CA VAL A 128 15.05 -9.25 18.74
C VAL A 128 15.74 -8.00 19.28
N SER A 129 14.97 -6.94 19.56
CA SER A 129 15.51 -5.69 20.12
C SER A 129 15.53 -5.64 21.65
N ALA A 130 15.21 -6.76 22.32
CA ALA A 130 15.28 -6.85 23.77
C ALA A 130 16.73 -6.68 24.23
N GLY A 131 16.95 -5.80 25.23
CA GLY A 131 18.29 -5.52 25.75
C GLY A 131 19.13 -4.55 24.93
N VAL A 132 18.63 -4.04 23.79
CA VAL A 132 19.31 -2.98 23.05
C VAL A 132 19.22 -1.66 23.83
N PRO A 133 20.34 -0.93 24.03
CA PRO A 133 20.34 0.38 24.68
C PRO A 133 19.38 1.38 24.00
N ARG A 134 18.66 2.15 24.83
CA ARG A 134 17.64 3.10 24.39
C ARG A 134 18.10 4.11 23.31
N PRO A 135 19.33 4.66 23.35
CA PRO A 135 19.80 5.58 22.30
C PRO A 135 19.78 4.94 20.91
N LEU A 136 20.16 3.65 20.82
CA LEU A 136 20.23 2.91 19.57
C LEU A 136 18.83 2.43 19.11
N ALA A 137 17.98 2.04 20.06
CA ALA A 137 16.62 1.56 19.78
C ALA A 137 15.58 2.68 19.61
N GLN A 138 15.93 3.96 19.78
CA GLN A 138 14.93 5.03 19.93
C GLN A 138 14.01 5.17 18.69
N ARG A 139 14.55 5.10 17.47
CA ARG A 139 13.76 5.14 16.21
C ARG A 139 12.85 3.91 16.11
N LEU A 140 13.40 2.73 16.38
CA LEU A 140 12.68 1.47 16.36
C LEU A 140 11.52 1.49 17.36
N HIS A 141 11.78 1.87 18.62
CA HIS A 141 10.75 1.93 19.66
C HIS A 141 9.55 2.81 19.25
N ARG A 142 9.81 3.98 18.65
CA ARG A 142 8.74 4.85 18.14
C ARG A 142 7.90 4.16 17.05
N HIS A 143 8.56 3.43 16.17
CA HIS A 143 7.90 2.71 15.09
C HIS A 143 7.07 1.52 15.61
N LEU A 144 7.59 0.78 16.60
CA LEU A 144 6.88 -0.32 17.28
C LEU A 144 5.64 0.18 18.04
N VAL A 145 5.77 1.31 18.75
CA VAL A 145 4.65 1.94 19.48
C VAL A 145 3.56 2.41 18.51
N HIS A 146 3.93 2.97 17.36
CA HIS A 146 2.96 3.36 16.34
C HIS A 146 2.21 2.13 15.79
N LEU A 147 2.92 1.04 15.49
CA LEU A 147 2.32 -0.22 15.05
C LEU A 147 1.35 -0.80 16.08
N ASP A 148 1.72 -0.82 17.38
CA ASP A 148 0.82 -1.27 18.44
C ASP A 148 -0.51 -0.52 18.41
N LEU A 149 -0.46 0.81 18.34
CA LEU A 149 -1.68 1.62 18.35
C LEU A 149 -2.56 1.32 17.14
N VAL A 150 -1.95 1.11 15.98
CA VAL A 150 -2.69 0.80 14.76
C VAL A 150 -3.28 -0.60 14.80
N LEU A 151 -2.52 -1.60 15.25
CA LEU A 151 -2.97 -2.99 15.33
C LEU A 151 -4.00 -3.21 16.46
N SER A 152 -3.90 -2.47 17.56
CA SER A 152 -4.82 -2.60 18.70
C SER A 152 -6.29 -2.37 18.34
N GLY A 153 -6.55 -1.64 17.24
CA GLY A 153 -7.90 -1.37 16.74
C GLY A 153 -8.38 -2.26 15.58
N VAL A 154 -7.64 -3.31 15.20
CA VAL A 154 -7.93 -4.11 14.00
C VAL A 154 -8.31 -5.54 14.39
N GLY A 155 -9.41 -6.05 13.85
CA GLY A 155 -9.78 -7.47 13.95
C GLY A 155 -10.31 -7.93 15.30
N LEU A 156 -10.30 -7.07 16.32
CA LEU A 156 -10.93 -7.36 17.60
C LEU A 156 -12.38 -6.89 17.57
N ALA A 157 -13.29 -7.76 18.00
CA ALA A 157 -14.55 -7.27 18.54
C ALA A 157 -14.20 -6.20 19.59
N HIS A 158 -14.83 -5.03 19.52
CA HIS A 158 -14.60 -3.92 20.45
C HIS A 158 -15.19 -4.21 21.84
N THR A 159 -14.86 -5.39 22.38
CA THR A 159 -15.13 -5.81 23.75
C THR A 159 -14.56 -4.80 24.74
N ALA A 160 -15.04 -4.86 25.98
CA ALA A 160 -14.51 -3.99 27.03
C ALA A 160 -12.99 -4.18 27.23
N ASP A 161 -12.50 -5.41 27.13
CA ASP A 161 -11.09 -5.75 27.34
C ASP A 161 -10.19 -5.27 26.21
N SER A 162 -10.62 -5.42 24.95
CA SER A 162 -9.85 -4.89 23.82
C SER A 162 -9.74 -3.36 23.89
N ARG A 163 -10.84 -2.68 24.22
CA ARG A 163 -10.84 -1.22 24.45
C ARG A 163 -9.90 -0.81 25.59
N ARG A 164 -9.88 -1.55 26.70
CA ARG A 164 -8.98 -1.30 27.83
C ARG A 164 -7.51 -1.45 27.42
N GLY A 165 -7.18 -2.53 26.70
CA GLY A 165 -5.84 -2.76 26.17
C GLY A 165 -5.38 -1.65 25.22
N MET A 166 -6.25 -1.23 24.29
CA MET A 166 -5.97 -0.11 23.39
C MET A 166 -5.67 1.19 24.16
N LEU A 167 -6.48 1.50 25.18
CA LEU A 167 -6.32 2.72 25.99
C LEU A 167 -5.00 2.70 26.78
N ALA A 168 -4.64 1.55 27.35
CA ALA A 168 -3.37 1.38 28.06
C ALA A 168 -2.17 1.57 27.12
N ALA A 169 -2.21 0.96 25.92
CA ALA A 169 -1.18 1.15 24.91
C ALA A 169 -1.06 2.62 24.47
N ALA A 170 -2.19 3.32 24.31
CA ALA A 170 -2.22 4.73 23.92
C ALA A 170 -1.67 5.66 25.02
N ALA A 171 -1.94 5.36 26.29
CA ALA A 171 -1.35 6.08 27.42
C ALA A 171 0.18 5.90 27.44
N ALA A 172 0.65 4.64 27.43
CA ALA A 172 2.08 4.33 27.45
C ALA A 172 2.84 4.95 26.26
N ALA A 173 2.25 4.91 25.07
CA ALA A 173 2.78 5.54 23.87
C ALA A 173 3.01 7.05 24.04
N ARG A 174 2.01 7.74 24.61
CA ARG A 174 2.04 9.18 24.84
C ARG A 174 3.08 9.56 25.89
N ASP A 175 3.17 8.81 26.99
CA ASP A 175 4.13 9.08 28.06
C ASP A 175 5.58 8.92 27.57
N GLY A 176 5.83 7.92 26.71
CA GLY A 176 7.12 7.71 26.07
C GLY A 176 7.52 8.79 25.04
N ALA A 177 6.59 9.64 24.61
CA ALA A 177 6.77 10.56 23.48
C ALA A 177 7.30 11.96 23.87
N GLY A 178 7.50 12.27 25.16
CA GLY A 178 7.89 13.60 25.62
C GLY A 178 9.15 14.16 24.93
N ARG A 179 10.12 13.29 24.62
CA ARG A 179 11.37 13.62 23.90
C ARG A 179 11.37 13.22 22.42
N ALA A 180 10.21 12.90 21.85
CA ALA A 180 10.11 12.52 20.45
C ALA A 180 9.95 13.74 19.53
N PRO A 181 10.28 13.62 18.22
CA PRO A 181 10.03 14.68 17.25
C PRO A 181 8.59 15.19 17.34
N ILE A 182 8.39 16.51 17.23
CA ILE A 182 7.06 17.14 17.39
C ILE A 182 6.04 16.50 16.43
N ARG A 183 6.43 16.25 15.18
CA ARG A 183 5.60 15.55 14.19
C ARG A 183 5.14 14.15 14.66
N TYR A 184 5.99 13.40 15.35
CA TYR A 184 5.62 12.10 15.91
C TYR A 184 4.63 12.22 17.07
N ARG A 185 4.75 13.28 17.88
CA ARG A 185 3.78 13.55 18.95
C ARG A 185 2.39 13.84 18.38
N ALA A 186 2.30 14.54 17.24
CA ALA A 186 1.04 14.74 16.53
C ALA A 186 0.46 13.40 16.01
N LEU A 187 1.30 12.55 15.42
CA LEU A 187 0.91 11.21 14.95
C LEU A 187 0.33 10.36 16.10
N LEU A 188 1.04 10.28 17.23
CA LEU A 188 0.55 9.55 18.40
C LEU A 188 -0.75 10.12 18.95
N ALA A 189 -0.93 11.44 18.93
CA ALA A 189 -2.14 12.09 19.39
C ALA A 189 -3.36 11.71 18.53
N VAL A 190 -3.24 11.68 17.21
CA VAL A 190 -4.37 11.28 16.33
C VAL A 190 -4.72 9.80 16.48
N HIS A 191 -3.72 8.91 16.65
CA HIS A 191 -3.99 7.50 16.94
C HIS A 191 -4.63 7.29 18.32
N THR A 192 -4.17 8.03 19.34
CA THR A 192 -4.79 8.05 20.67
C THR A 192 -6.23 8.57 20.57
N ALA A 193 -6.48 9.61 19.76
CA ALA A 193 -7.82 10.14 19.55
C ALA A 193 -8.75 9.07 18.96
N ARG A 194 -8.28 8.27 18.01
CA ARG A 194 -9.04 7.16 17.44
C ARG A 194 -9.38 6.10 18.48
N VAL A 195 -8.42 5.70 19.31
CA VAL A 195 -8.67 4.77 20.42
C VAL A 195 -9.73 5.32 21.37
N ARG A 196 -9.64 6.60 21.73
CA ARG A 196 -10.63 7.29 22.59
C ARG A 196 -12.01 7.35 21.94
N ALA A 197 -12.09 7.58 20.63
CA ALA A 197 -13.34 7.53 19.89
C ALA A 197 -14.00 6.13 19.94
N TYR A 198 -13.24 5.05 19.71
CA TYR A 198 -13.75 3.67 19.89
C TYR A 198 -14.20 3.37 21.33
N ALA A 199 -13.61 4.05 22.32
CA ALA A 199 -14.04 3.97 23.71
C ALA A 199 -15.28 4.83 24.04
N GLY A 200 -15.88 5.52 23.06
CA GLY A 200 -17.01 6.44 23.26
C GLY A 200 -16.60 7.78 23.90
N GLN A 201 -15.31 8.05 24.03
CA GLN A 201 -14.78 9.26 24.67
C GLN A 201 -14.58 10.40 23.65
N THR A 202 -15.67 10.80 22.99
CA THR A 202 -15.67 11.75 21.87
C THR A 202 -15.07 13.12 22.24
N GLY A 203 -15.33 13.63 23.45
CA GLY A 203 -14.73 14.89 23.92
C GLY A 203 -13.19 14.83 23.96
N GLU A 204 -12.65 13.72 24.44
CA GLU A 204 -11.21 13.48 24.51
C GLU A 204 -10.57 13.25 23.15
N ALA A 205 -11.27 12.53 22.27
CA ALA A 205 -10.88 12.39 20.88
C ALA A 205 -10.75 13.77 20.22
N ARG A 206 -11.77 14.65 20.33
CA ARG A 206 -11.73 16.00 19.76
C ARG A 206 -10.61 16.87 20.33
N ARG A 207 -10.37 16.81 21.65
CA ARG A 207 -9.25 17.54 22.27
C ARG A 207 -7.90 17.08 21.73
N LEU A 208 -7.71 15.77 21.58
CA LEU A 208 -6.48 15.19 21.03
C LEU A 208 -6.30 15.53 19.55
N LEU A 209 -7.37 15.58 18.75
CA LEU A 209 -7.33 16.04 17.36
C LEU A 209 -6.88 17.50 17.28
N ARG A 210 -7.45 18.41 18.09
CA ARG A 210 -6.99 19.81 18.15
C ARG A 210 -5.52 19.92 18.54
N TYR A 211 -5.07 19.08 19.48
CA TYR A 211 -3.65 19.01 19.83
C TYR A 211 -2.80 18.50 18.65
N ALA A 212 -3.23 17.46 17.94
CA ALA A 212 -2.51 16.89 16.80
C ALA A 212 -2.33 17.92 15.67
N HIS A 213 -3.39 18.64 15.29
CA HIS A 213 -3.35 19.71 14.28
C HIS A 213 -2.35 20.80 14.66
N ARG A 214 -2.51 21.43 15.83
CA ARG A 214 -1.57 22.47 16.29
C ARG A 214 -0.12 21.98 16.37
N THR A 215 0.07 20.74 16.80
CA THR A 215 1.41 20.12 16.93
C THR A 215 2.02 19.89 15.55
N LEU A 216 1.23 19.48 14.55
CA LEU A 216 1.70 19.29 13.19
C LEU A 216 2.04 20.63 12.52
N ASP A 217 1.22 21.67 12.73
CA ASP A 217 1.48 23.03 12.25
C ASP A 217 2.81 23.57 12.79
N GLN A 218 3.10 23.34 14.08
CA GLN A 218 4.39 23.68 14.69
C GLN A 218 5.54 22.91 14.04
N ALA A 219 5.32 21.63 13.73
CA ALA A 219 6.31 20.76 13.11
C ALA A 219 6.53 21.03 11.61
N ALA A 220 5.69 21.87 10.96
CA ALA A 220 5.81 22.17 9.53
C ALA A 220 7.14 22.84 9.17
N ARG A 221 7.72 23.59 10.12
CA ARG A 221 9.01 24.31 9.96
C ARG A 221 10.24 23.49 10.38
N MET A 222 10.05 22.26 10.84
CA MET A 222 11.13 21.43 11.37
C MET A 222 11.61 20.41 10.33
N PRO A 223 12.89 19.99 10.39
CA PRO A 223 13.38 18.86 9.61
C PRO A 223 12.53 17.61 9.85
N VAL A 224 12.14 16.93 8.77
CA VAL A 224 11.28 15.75 8.82
C VAL A 224 12.12 14.50 8.69
N PRO A 225 12.18 13.63 9.70
CA PRO A 225 12.80 12.32 9.55
C PRO A 225 12.11 11.53 8.43
N LEU A 226 12.87 10.86 7.57
CA LEU A 226 12.33 10.15 6.40
C LEU A 226 11.19 9.19 6.75
N TRP A 227 11.30 8.47 7.88
CA TRP A 227 10.26 7.54 8.35
C TRP A 227 8.94 8.21 8.78
N LEU A 228 8.91 9.54 8.91
CA LEU A 228 7.74 10.38 9.17
C LEU A 228 7.37 11.26 7.97
N ALA A 229 8.05 11.13 6.83
CA ALA A 229 7.82 11.99 5.67
C ALA A 229 6.41 11.85 5.09
N TRP A 230 5.80 10.67 5.23
CA TRP A 230 4.42 10.40 4.83
C TRP A 230 3.38 11.14 5.71
N PHE A 231 3.74 11.48 6.96
CA PHE A 231 2.82 12.10 7.90
C PHE A 231 2.88 13.63 7.80
N ASP A 232 1.95 14.18 7.04
CA ASP A 232 1.72 15.60 6.81
C ASP A 232 0.22 15.94 6.92
N GLN A 233 -0.17 17.15 6.50
CA GLN A 233 -1.54 17.64 6.68
C GLN A 233 -2.61 16.75 5.99
N PRO A 234 -2.45 16.35 4.71
CA PRO A 234 -3.38 15.40 4.07
C PRO A 234 -3.52 14.08 4.85
N ALA A 235 -2.41 13.53 5.35
CA ALA A 235 -2.44 12.30 6.14
C ALA A 235 -3.17 12.50 7.49
N LEU A 236 -2.95 13.64 8.15
CA LEU A 236 -3.67 14.00 9.38
C LEU A 236 -5.17 14.16 9.13
N ASP A 237 -5.59 14.79 8.03
CA ASP A 237 -7.00 14.93 7.67
C ASP A 237 -7.66 13.56 7.43
N MET A 238 -6.97 12.65 6.72
CA MET A 238 -7.46 11.28 6.53
C MET A 238 -7.65 10.56 7.89
N LEU A 239 -6.66 10.65 8.78
CA LEU A 239 -6.73 10.02 10.11
C LEU A 239 -7.79 10.68 11.00
N THR A 240 -7.96 12.00 10.90
CA THR A 240 -9.00 12.77 11.59
C THR A 240 -10.39 12.30 11.16
N ALA A 241 -10.62 12.12 9.86
CA ALA A 241 -11.88 11.58 9.35
C ALA A 241 -12.20 10.19 9.91
N ARG A 242 -11.19 9.32 10.04
CA ARG A 242 -11.36 8.00 10.69
C ARG A 242 -11.73 8.10 12.17
N VAL A 243 -11.20 9.10 12.88
CA VAL A 243 -11.56 9.36 14.28
C VAL A 243 -13.02 9.80 14.37
N TYR A 244 -13.47 10.71 13.49
CA TYR A 244 -14.86 11.16 13.48
C TYR A 244 -15.86 10.07 13.05
N LEU A 245 -15.49 9.22 12.08
CA LEU A 245 -16.26 8.01 11.75
C LEU A 245 -16.42 7.10 12.99
N ALA A 246 -15.33 6.83 13.71
CA ALA A 246 -15.37 6.01 14.92
C ALA A 246 -16.18 6.66 16.06
N ALA A 247 -16.28 7.99 16.07
CA ALA A 247 -17.05 8.75 17.05
C ALA A 247 -18.53 8.94 16.67
N GLY A 248 -18.98 8.43 15.51
CA GLY A 248 -20.36 8.61 15.03
C GLY A 248 -20.66 10.04 14.56
N LEU A 249 -19.65 10.77 14.06
CA LEU A 249 -19.78 12.14 13.56
C LEU A 249 -19.53 12.18 12.04
N PRO A 250 -20.51 11.75 11.21
CA PRO A 250 -20.31 11.52 9.78
C PRO A 250 -20.05 12.79 8.98
N ASP A 251 -20.67 13.92 9.32
CA ASP A 251 -20.47 15.19 8.60
C ASP A 251 -19.06 15.75 8.79
N ASP A 252 -18.56 15.76 10.03
CA ASP A 252 -17.18 16.12 10.36
C ASP A 252 -16.20 15.19 9.65
N ALA A 253 -16.50 13.88 9.63
CA ALA A 253 -15.68 12.91 8.92
C ALA A 253 -15.66 13.17 7.41
N ALA A 254 -16.81 13.48 6.81
CA ALA A 254 -16.96 13.76 5.39
C ALA A 254 -16.17 15.01 4.98
N ALA A 255 -16.19 16.06 5.80
CA ALA A 255 -15.42 17.29 5.58
C ALA A 255 -13.91 17.03 5.56
N HIS A 256 -13.37 16.36 6.60
CA HIS A 256 -11.95 16.05 6.67
C HIS A 256 -11.52 15.04 5.59
N ALA A 257 -12.33 14.02 5.29
CA ALA A 257 -11.99 13.06 4.24
C ALA A 257 -11.96 13.72 2.85
N ARG A 258 -12.88 14.65 2.58
CA ARG A 258 -12.87 15.45 1.35
C ARG A 258 -11.59 16.28 1.24
N GLN A 259 -11.18 16.92 2.33
CA GLN A 259 -9.95 17.70 2.38
C GLN A 259 -8.70 16.83 2.14
N ALA A 260 -8.65 15.65 2.77
CA ALA A 260 -7.58 14.68 2.54
C ALA A 260 -7.49 14.27 1.07
N VAL A 261 -8.61 13.87 0.44
CA VAL A 261 -8.63 13.48 -0.99
C VAL A 261 -8.19 14.61 -1.91
N ARG A 262 -8.62 15.85 -1.63
CA ARG A 262 -8.25 17.04 -2.42
C ARG A 262 -6.76 17.35 -2.37
N THR A 263 -6.15 17.20 -1.19
CA THR A 263 -4.78 17.64 -0.94
C THR A 263 -3.74 16.52 -0.99
N MET A 264 -4.15 15.25 -0.97
CA MET A 264 -3.25 14.11 -1.07
C MET A 264 -2.53 14.10 -2.43
N PRO A 265 -1.18 14.12 -2.45
CA PRO A 265 -0.41 14.08 -3.70
C PRO A 265 -0.76 12.86 -4.55
N ALA A 266 -0.78 13.02 -5.87
CA ALA A 266 -1.05 11.93 -6.81
C ALA A 266 0.00 10.80 -6.75
N SER A 267 1.22 11.12 -6.31
CA SER A 267 2.30 10.14 -6.11
C SER A 267 2.07 9.19 -4.93
N ARG A 268 1.22 9.55 -3.95
CA ARG A 268 0.88 8.70 -2.81
C ARG A 268 -0.36 7.85 -3.11
N VAL A 269 -0.22 6.95 -4.08
CA VAL A 269 -1.34 6.15 -4.62
C VAL A 269 -2.04 5.37 -3.49
N ARG A 270 -1.27 4.73 -2.60
CA ARG A 270 -1.81 3.97 -1.46
C ARG A 270 -2.64 4.84 -0.53
N ASP A 271 -2.06 5.95 -0.06
CA ASP A 271 -2.72 6.83 0.92
C ASP A 271 -3.94 7.52 0.29
N ARG A 272 -3.88 7.83 -1.02
CA ARG A 272 -5.01 8.37 -1.77
C ARG A 272 -6.14 7.36 -1.91
N ALA A 273 -5.84 6.09 -2.20
CA ALA A 273 -6.85 5.03 -2.22
C ALA A 273 -7.53 4.88 -0.86
N HIS A 274 -6.75 4.87 0.23
CA HIS A 274 -7.29 4.83 1.59
C HIS A 274 -8.07 6.08 2.00
N SER A 275 -7.68 7.25 1.52
CA SER A 275 -8.42 8.50 1.73
C SER A 275 -9.76 8.48 1.01
N LEU A 276 -9.80 7.97 -0.23
CA LEU A 276 -11.04 7.80 -0.99
C LEU A 276 -11.98 6.77 -0.36
N LEU A 277 -11.47 5.66 0.16
CA LEU A 277 -12.28 4.70 0.91
C LEU A 277 -12.86 5.33 2.18
N THR A 278 -12.03 6.05 2.94
CA THR A 278 -12.48 6.77 4.13
C THR A 278 -13.55 7.81 3.77
N HIS A 279 -13.38 8.52 2.65
CA HIS A 279 -14.36 9.47 2.14
C HIS A 279 -15.67 8.78 1.74
N ALA A 280 -15.61 7.67 1.00
CA ALA A 280 -16.80 6.91 0.62
C ALA A 280 -17.59 6.43 1.85
N HIS A 281 -16.92 5.88 2.86
CA HIS A 281 -17.57 5.49 4.12
C HIS A 281 -18.19 6.68 4.86
N ALA A 282 -17.50 7.82 4.93
CA ALA A 282 -18.04 9.02 5.55
C ALA A 282 -19.28 9.56 4.82
N GLN A 283 -19.26 9.56 3.49
CA GLN A 283 -20.40 9.97 2.68
C GLN A 283 -21.60 9.02 2.85
N LEU A 284 -21.38 7.70 2.90
CA LEU A 284 -22.47 6.75 3.21
C LEU A 284 -23.06 6.95 4.60
N ALA A 285 -22.20 7.21 5.60
CA ALA A 285 -22.64 7.48 6.96
C ALA A 285 -23.40 8.81 7.06
N ALA A 286 -23.12 9.77 6.16
CA ALA A 286 -23.83 11.04 6.00
C ALA A 286 -25.01 10.95 5.01
N HIS A 287 -25.40 9.75 4.57
CA HIS A 287 -26.49 9.52 3.60
C HIS A 287 -26.29 10.15 2.21
N ALA A 288 -25.07 10.54 1.84
CA ALA A 288 -24.70 11.06 0.53
C ALA A 288 -24.22 9.93 -0.39
N VAL A 289 -25.17 9.13 -0.92
CA VAL A 289 -24.89 7.90 -1.67
C VAL A 289 -24.11 8.17 -2.97
N ASP A 290 -24.47 9.21 -3.72
CA ASP A 290 -23.83 9.50 -5.00
C ASP A 290 -22.36 9.93 -4.84
N GLU A 291 -22.07 10.78 -3.86
CA GLU A 291 -20.71 11.15 -3.48
C GLU A 291 -19.90 9.92 -3.05
N ALA A 292 -20.50 9.03 -2.27
CA ALA A 292 -19.87 7.80 -1.84
C ALA A 292 -19.50 6.91 -3.03
N VAL A 293 -20.43 6.70 -3.97
CA VAL A 293 -20.23 5.89 -5.18
C VAL A 293 -19.11 6.48 -6.05
N ARG A 294 -19.08 7.80 -6.26
CA ARG A 294 -18.00 8.46 -7.03
C ARG A 294 -16.63 8.24 -6.38
N ALA A 295 -16.54 8.40 -5.06
CA ALA A 295 -15.33 8.15 -4.30
C ALA A 295 -14.90 6.68 -4.38
N ALA A 296 -15.85 5.76 -4.27
CA ALA A 296 -15.63 4.32 -4.31
C ALA A 296 -15.19 3.82 -5.70
N HIS A 297 -15.71 4.38 -6.81
CA HIS A 297 -15.21 4.10 -8.16
C HIS A 297 -13.73 4.48 -8.30
N THR A 298 -13.36 5.66 -7.80
CA THR A 298 -11.97 6.11 -7.86
C THR A 298 -11.07 5.24 -6.98
N ALA A 299 -11.53 4.86 -5.79
CA ALA A 299 -10.82 3.95 -4.91
C ALA A 299 -10.62 2.57 -5.57
N LEU A 300 -11.65 2.00 -6.19
CA LEU A 300 -11.59 0.70 -6.87
C LEU A 300 -10.53 0.72 -7.99
N ARG A 301 -10.52 1.79 -8.80
CA ARG A 301 -9.51 1.96 -9.85
C ARG A 301 -8.11 2.02 -9.26
N LEU A 302 -7.87 2.83 -8.22
CA LEU A 302 -6.54 2.93 -7.61
C LEU A 302 -6.11 1.63 -6.92
N ALA A 303 -7.02 0.92 -6.25
CA ALA A 303 -6.74 -0.37 -5.65
C ALA A 303 -6.29 -1.41 -6.69
N GLY A 304 -6.96 -1.43 -7.85
CA GLY A 304 -6.50 -2.23 -8.99
C GLY A 304 -5.11 -1.83 -9.50
N HIS A 305 -4.68 -0.57 -9.37
CA HIS A 305 -3.31 -0.17 -9.75
C HIS A 305 -2.26 -0.60 -8.73
N LEU A 306 -2.57 -0.60 -7.44
CA LEU A 306 -1.61 -0.96 -6.38
C LEU A 306 -1.08 -2.39 -6.54
N HIS A 307 -1.95 -3.32 -6.95
CA HIS A 307 -1.62 -4.75 -7.01
C HIS A 307 -1.82 -5.35 -8.39
N GLN A 308 -1.53 -4.59 -9.46
CA GLN A 308 -1.54 -5.10 -10.85
C GLN A 308 -2.86 -5.76 -11.28
N GLY A 309 -3.97 -5.23 -10.82
CA GLY A 309 -5.31 -5.73 -11.09
C GLY A 309 -5.85 -6.67 -10.01
N LEU A 310 -5.03 -7.12 -9.06
CA LEU A 310 -5.48 -7.87 -7.90
C LEU A 310 -6.22 -6.93 -6.93
N LEU A 311 -7.34 -7.41 -6.38
CA LEU A 311 -8.05 -6.74 -5.29
C LEU A 311 -7.69 -7.44 -3.98
N VAL A 312 -6.55 -7.07 -3.42
CA VAL A 312 -5.97 -7.66 -2.20
C VAL A 312 -5.67 -6.59 -1.15
N GLY A 313 -5.38 -7.04 0.08
CA GLY A 313 -5.03 -6.17 1.21
C GLY A 313 -6.17 -5.32 1.77
N ARG A 314 -5.82 -4.32 2.57
CA ARG A 314 -6.80 -3.49 3.29
C ARG A 314 -7.69 -2.66 2.37
N ALA A 315 -7.18 -2.27 1.20
CA ALA A 315 -7.98 -1.55 0.22
C ALA A 315 -9.13 -2.43 -0.30
N ALA A 316 -8.86 -3.70 -0.58
CA ALA A 316 -9.88 -4.67 -0.98
C ALA A 316 -10.92 -4.93 0.11
N ILE A 317 -10.49 -5.06 1.38
CA ILE A 317 -11.43 -5.17 2.50
C ILE A 317 -12.36 -3.95 2.57
N GLY A 318 -11.81 -2.73 2.45
CA GLY A 318 -12.62 -1.52 2.45
C GLY A 318 -13.62 -1.48 1.29
N LEU A 319 -13.20 -1.88 0.08
CA LEU A 319 -14.10 -1.99 -1.07
C LEU A 319 -15.22 -3.03 -0.83
N HIS A 320 -14.88 -4.18 -0.25
CA HIS A 320 -15.86 -5.21 0.07
C HIS A 320 -16.88 -4.74 1.13
N GLN A 321 -16.43 -3.99 2.14
CA GLN A 321 -17.30 -3.36 3.14
C GLN A 321 -18.25 -2.34 2.51
N LEU A 322 -17.76 -1.52 1.58
CA LEU A 322 -18.60 -0.60 0.79
C LEU A 322 -19.64 -1.38 -0.01
N ARG A 323 -19.25 -2.47 -0.68
CA ARG A 323 -20.18 -3.35 -1.42
C ARG A 323 -21.26 -3.95 -0.56
N THR A 324 -20.92 -4.43 0.62
CA THR A 324 -21.89 -4.97 1.56
C THR A 324 -22.85 -3.89 2.07
N THR A 325 -22.36 -2.67 2.29
CA THR A 325 -23.17 -1.54 2.79
C THR A 325 -24.10 -0.99 1.70
N LEU A 326 -23.58 -0.79 0.49
CA LEU A 326 -24.33 -0.32 -0.68
C LEU A 326 -25.36 -1.35 -1.14
N GLY A 327 -25.10 -2.66 -1.00
CA GLY A 327 -26.07 -3.70 -1.36
C GLY A 327 -27.35 -3.72 -0.52
N ARG A 328 -27.38 -2.96 0.59
CA ARG A 328 -28.59 -2.74 1.41
C ARG A 328 -29.39 -1.52 0.96
N ARG A 329 -28.95 -0.85 -0.09
CA ARG A 329 -29.52 0.40 -0.58
C ARG A 329 -29.99 0.20 -2.02
N PRO A 330 -31.25 0.54 -2.35
CA PRO A 330 -31.85 0.21 -3.64
C PRO A 330 -31.55 1.24 -4.75
N GLU A 331 -30.72 2.26 -4.52
CA GLU A 331 -30.50 3.32 -5.52
C GLU A 331 -29.74 2.79 -6.75
N ALA A 332 -30.10 3.28 -7.93
CA ALA A 332 -29.50 2.85 -9.18
C ALA A 332 -27.98 3.07 -9.22
N THR A 333 -27.48 4.17 -8.64
CA THR A 333 -26.05 4.49 -8.57
C THR A 333 -25.29 3.50 -7.68
N ALA A 334 -25.88 3.02 -6.59
CA ALA A 334 -25.32 1.97 -5.76
C ALA A 334 -25.20 0.65 -6.55
N MET A 335 -26.25 0.26 -7.28
CA MET A 335 -26.26 -0.95 -8.10
C MET A 335 -25.24 -0.93 -9.24
N GLN A 336 -25.08 0.21 -9.92
CA GLN A 336 -24.06 0.39 -10.96
C GLN A 336 -22.66 0.17 -10.40
N TRP A 337 -22.37 0.73 -9.22
CA TRP A 337 -21.08 0.55 -8.58
C TRP A 337 -20.86 -0.91 -8.13
N ILE A 338 -21.88 -1.59 -7.60
CA ILE A 338 -21.81 -3.00 -7.21
C ILE A 338 -21.44 -3.87 -8.43
N ASN A 339 -22.09 -3.65 -9.57
CA ASN A 339 -21.78 -4.38 -10.81
C ASN A 339 -20.33 -4.13 -11.26
N ALA A 340 -19.85 -2.89 -11.16
CA ALA A 340 -18.46 -2.55 -11.49
C ALA A 340 -17.46 -3.22 -10.53
N TYR A 341 -17.77 -3.24 -9.22
CA TYR A 341 -16.97 -3.95 -8.22
C TYR A 341 -16.96 -5.46 -8.49
N ASP A 342 -18.11 -6.09 -8.71
CA ASP A 342 -18.21 -7.55 -8.93
C ASP A 342 -17.48 -7.95 -10.24
N THR A 343 -17.53 -7.11 -11.29
CA THR A 343 -16.75 -7.29 -12.52
C THR A 343 -15.24 -7.19 -12.25
N ALA A 344 -14.80 -6.16 -11.51
CA ALA A 344 -13.40 -5.99 -11.16
C ALA A 344 -12.89 -7.14 -10.27
N ALA A 345 -13.70 -7.60 -9.32
CA ALA A 345 -13.40 -8.73 -8.46
C ALA A 345 -13.30 -10.05 -9.26
N ALA A 346 -14.21 -10.28 -10.22
CA ALA A 346 -14.13 -11.43 -11.12
C ALA A 346 -12.85 -11.41 -11.97
N ARG A 347 -12.47 -10.24 -12.48
CA ARG A 347 -11.21 -10.07 -13.23
C ARG A 347 -9.98 -10.31 -12.36
N ALA A 348 -9.94 -9.75 -11.16
CA ALA A 348 -8.87 -9.97 -10.19
C ALA A 348 -8.73 -11.45 -9.83
N ALA A 349 -9.86 -12.13 -9.64
CA ALA A 349 -9.94 -13.56 -9.41
C ALA A 349 -9.37 -14.39 -10.57
N MET A 350 -9.64 -13.99 -11.82
CA MET A 350 -9.08 -14.64 -13.02
C MET A 350 -7.56 -14.44 -13.10
N ILE A 351 -7.06 -13.22 -12.88
CA ILE A 351 -5.61 -12.93 -12.86
C ILE A 351 -4.90 -13.80 -11.82
N ALA A 352 -5.46 -13.87 -10.61
CA ALA A 352 -4.92 -14.72 -9.55
C ALA A 352 -4.92 -16.22 -9.93
N ASP A 353 -5.98 -16.73 -10.57
CA ASP A 353 -6.02 -18.13 -11.04
C ASP A 353 -4.90 -18.40 -12.06
N ILE A 354 -4.71 -17.49 -13.03
CA ILE A 354 -3.64 -17.60 -14.05
C ILE A 354 -2.26 -17.60 -13.38
N ASP A 355 -2.02 -16.71 -12.42
CA ASP A 355 -0.74 -16.65 -11.71
C ASP A 355 -0.49 -17.90 -10.86
N ILE A 356 -1.52 -18.44 -10.20
CA ILE A 356 -1.43 -19.72 -9.47
C ILE A 356 -0.98 -20.82 -10.43
N VAL A 357 -1.62 -20.94 -11.59
CA VAL A 357 -1.28 -21.96 -12.59
C VAL A 357 0.14 -21.76 -13.09
N ARG A 358 0.53 -20.54 -13.46
CA ARG A 358 1.88 -20.24 -13.96
C ARG A 358 2.95 -20.63 -12.94
N LEU A 359 2.72 -20.30 -11.67
CA LEU A 359 3.63 -20.70 -10.59
C LEU A 359 3.66 -22.23 -10.40
N ALA A 360 2.50 -22.88 -10.42
CA ALA A 360 2.38 -24.34 -10.34
C ALA A 360 3.11 -25.06 -11.49
N VAL A 361 3.01 -24.56 -12.73
CA VAL A 361 3.73 -25.04 -13.91
C VAL A 361 5.24 -24.87 -13.74
N SER A 362 5.69 -23.78 -13.10
CA SER A 362 7.11 -23.55 -12.79
C SER A 362 7.67 -24.44 -11.67
N GLY A 363 6.86 -25.34 -11.11
CA GLY A 363 7.25 -26.22 -10.00
C GLY A 363 7.20 -25.55 -8.63
N ALA A 364 6.56 -24.39 -8.50
CA ALA A 364 6.40 -23.74 -7.20
C ALA A 364 5.49 -24.57 -6.29
N ASP A 365 5.92 -24.78 -5.04
CA ASP A 365 5.10 -25.41 -4.03
C ASP A 365 3.97 -24.48 -3.55
N GLU A 366 3.00 -25.06 -2.83
CA GLU A 366 1.85 -24.33 -2.30
C GLU A 366 2.26 -23.16 -1.39
N ALA A 367 3.31 -23.34 -0.59
CA ALA A 367 3.84 -22.29 0.28
C ALA A 367 4.40 -21.11 -0.52
N THR A 368 5.06 -21.37 -1.65
CA THR A 368 5.61 -20.36 -2.55
C THR A 368 4.52 -19.63 -3.31
N ILE A 369 3.54 -20.35 -3.86
CA ILE A 369 2.37 -19.77 -4.54
C ILE A 369 1.63 -18.82 -3.60
N THR A 370 1.31 -19.33 -2.41
CA THR A 370 0.58 -18.60 -1.38
C THR A 370 1.34 -17.34 -0.97
N ARG A 371 2.65 -17.43 -0.73
CA ARG A 371 3.50 -16.30 -0.34
C ARG A 371 3.63 -15.25 -1.46
N ARG A 372 3.80 -15.68 -2.72
CA ARG A 372 3.96 -14.77 -3.86
C ARG A 372 2.68 -13.98 -4.15
N LEU A 373 1.53 -14.62 -3.99
CA LEU A 373 0.23 -14.01 -4.28
C LEU A 373 -0.42 -13.33 -3.07
N GLY A 374 0.25 -13.36 -1.90
CA GLY A 374 -0.34 -12.85 -0.65
C GLY A 374 -1.64 -13.57 -0.29
N LEU A 375 -1.73 -14.86 -0.62
CA LEU A 375 -2.84 -15.71 -0.18
C LEU A 375 -2.51 -16.26 1.22
N HIS A 376 -3.51 -16.72 1.94
CA HIS A 376 -3.29 -17.37 3.23
C HIS A 376 -3.40 -18.90 3.07
N PRO A 377 -2.39 -19.69 3.48
CA PRO A 377 -2.28 -21.12 3.13
C PRO A 377 -3.37 -21.98 3.78
N SER A 378 -3.82 -21.58 4.97
CA SER A 378 -4.85 -22.29 5.74
C SER A 378 -6.22 -21.61 5.69
N ASP A 379 -6.38 -20.57 4.86
CA ASP A 379 -7.68 -19.97 4.65
C ASP A 379 -8.48 -20.83 3.65
N PRO A 380 -9.57 -21.49 4.07
CA PRO A 380 -10.41 -22.27 3.16
C PRO A 380 -11.11 -21.38 2.13
N THR A 381 -11.11 -20.06 2.32
CA THR A 381 -11.60 -19.07 1.35
C THR A 381 -10.47 -18.48 0.50
N SER A 382 -9.22 -18.91 0.72
CA SER A 382 -8.11 -18.52 -0.13
C SER A 382 -8.36 -18.91 -1.58
N ARG A 383 -7.85 -18.09 -2.50
CA ARG A 383 -8.03 -18.35 -3.93
C ARG A 383 -7.46 -19.69 -4.36
N LEU A 384 -6.34 -20.12 -3.77
CA LEU A 384 -5.75 -21.42 -4.01
C LEU A 384 -6.67 -22.56 -3.53
N ALA A 385 -7.28 -22.44 -2.34
CA ALA A 385 -8.26 -23.42 -1.87
C ALA A 385 -9.53 -23.44 -2.74
N ILE A 386 -10.00 -22.28 -3.20
CA ILE A 386 -11.12 -22.17 -4.15
C ILE A 386 -10.76 -22.86 -5.48
N LEU A 387 -9.58 -22.60 -6.02
CA LEU A 387 -9.12 -23.19 -7.28
C LEU A 387 -8.97 -24.70 -7.15
N LYS A 388 -8.34 -25.19 -6.07
CA LYS A 388 -8.29 -26.62 -5.73
C LYS A 388 -9.67 -27.26 -5.74
N ARG A 389 -10.65 -26.66 -5.07
CA ARG A 389 -12.04 -27.17 -5.08
C ARG A 389 -12.69 -27.14 -6.47
N ARG A 390 -12.54 -26.04 -7.23
CA ARG A 390 -13.10 -25.90 -8.58
C ARG A 390 -12.51 -26.93 -9.54
N CYS A 391 -11.22 -27.20 -9.43
CA CYS A 391 -10.52 -28.21 -10.21
C CYS A 391 -10.68 -29.63 -9.65
N GLN A 392 -11.33 -29.81 -8.48
CA GLN A 392 -11.32 -31.08 -7.74
C GLN A 392 -9.90 -31.62 -7.48
N ALA A 393 -8.91 -30.72 -7.42
CA ALA A 393 -7.50 -31.02 -7.21
C ALA A 393 -7.16 -30.95 -5.72
N ARG A 394 -6.45 -31.95 -5.22
CA ARG A 394 -5.89 -32.01 -3.87
C ARG A 394 -4.48 -31.44 -3.81
N THR A 395 -3.74 -31.55 -4.92
CA THR A 395 -2.32 -31.18 -5.00
C THR A 395 -2.05 -30.14 -6.08
N ILE A 396 -0.92 -29.42 -5.97
CA ILE A 396 -0.49 -28.46 -6.99
C ILE A 396 -0.25 -29.13 -8.37
N PRO A 397 0.39 -30.32 -8.46
CA PRO A 397 0.51 -31.03 -9.73
C PRO A 397 -0.83 -31.36 -10.41
N GLU A 398 -1.87 -31.68 -9.64
CA GLU A 398 -3.22 -31.91 -10.19
C GLU A 398 -3.82 -30.62 -10.77
N ILE A 399 -3.60 -29.46 -10.14
CA ILE A 399 -3.98 -28.16 -10.70
C ILE A 399 -3.24 -27.95 -12.02
N THR A 400 -1.94 -28.20 -12.08
CA THR A 400 -1.13 -28.06 -13.31
C THR A 400 -1.67 -28.93 -14.45
N ALA A 401 -1.98 -30.20 -14.16
CA ALA A 401 -2.49 -31.15 -15.15
C ALA A 401 -3.87 -30.75 -15.69
N LEU A 402 -4.72 -30.14 -14.85
CA LEU A 402 -6.06 -29.68 -15.25
C LEU A 402 -6.04 -28.30 -15.90
N ALA A 403 -5.12 -27.43 -15.49
CA ALA A 403 -5.00 -26.09 -16.04
C ALA A 403 -4.55 -26.10 -17.50
N ALA A 404 -3.74 -27.08 -17.92
CA ALA A 404 -3.43 -27.34 -19.32
C ALA A 404 -4.67 -27.65 -20.18
N ARG A 405 -5.81 -28.00 -19.57
CA ARG A 405 -7.10 -28.21 -20.26
C ARG A 405 -8.04 -27.00 -20.16
N LEU A 406 -7.83 -26.11 -19.19
CA LEU A 406 -8.73 -25.00 -18.87
C LEU A 406 -8.24 -23.64 -19.39
N LEU A 407 -6.94 -23.48 -19.59
CA LEU A 407 -6.34 -22.29 -20.16
C LEU A 407 -5.93 -22.59 -21.60
N HIS A 408 -6.25 -21.68 -22.51
CA HIS A 408 -5.81 -21.83 -23.90
C HIS A 408 -4.27 -21.68 -23.91
N PRO A 409 -3.51 -22.42 -24.75
CA PRO A 409 -2.05 -22.32 -24.78
C PRO A 409 -1.54 -20.88 -24.90
N THR A 410 -2.28 -20.03 -25.62
CA THR A 410 -2.03 -18.59 -25.76
C THR A 410 -2.09 -17.80 -24.45
N ASP A 411 -2.92 -18.21 -23.48
CA ASP A 411 -3.02 -17.57 -22.16
C ASP A 411 -1.76 -17.84 -21.29
N LEU A 412 -1.02 -18.90 -21.61
CA LEU A 412 0.21 -19.30 -20.93
C LEU A 412 1.48 -18.75 -21.64
N GLU A 413 1.40 -18.46 -22.94
CA GLU A 413 2.55 -18.10 -23.78
C GLU A 413 2.88 -16.60 -23.87
N GLU A 414 1.98 -15.66 -23.51
CA GLU A 414 2.24 -14.20 -23.60
C GLU A 414 3.31 -13.65 -22.60
N GLY A 415 4.23 -14.49 -22.11
CA GLY A 415 5.29 -14.11 -21.16
C GLY A 415 6.71 -14.61 -21.47
N GLY A 416 7.03 -15.11 -22.67
CA GLY A 416 8.37 -15.64 -23.03
C GLY A 416 8.90 -15.13 -24.39
N PRO A 417 10.23 -15.10 -24.61
CA PRO A 417 10.86 -14.28 -25.65
C PRO A 417 10.54 -14.78 -27.05
N ASN A 418 10.11 -13.85 -27.89
CA ASN A 418 9.78 -13.99 -29.30
C ASN A 418 10.91 -14.72 -30.07
N ARG A 419 10.77 -16.04 -30.27
CA ARG A 419 11.49 -16.76 -31.32
C ARG A 419 10.63 -16.69 -32.57
N GLY A 420 11.22 -16.10 -33.61
CA GLY A 420 10.56 -15.79 -34.86
C GLY A 420 9.91 -17.00 -35.51
N VAL A 421 8.73 -16.76 -36.05
CA VAL A 421 8.20 -17.54 -37.16
C VAL A 421 8.24 -16.65 -38.38
N SER A 422 9.17 -17.02 -39.27
CA SER A 422 9.28 -16.62 -40.66
C SER A 422 7.96 -16.87 -41.40
N GLY A 423 7.66 -15.99 -42.35
CA GLY A 423 6.36 -15.88 -43.00
C GLY A 423 5.94 -17.04 -43.90
N ALA A 424 4.68 -16.94 -44.31
CA ALA A 424 4.19 -17.35 -45.63
C ALA A 424 2.97 -16.50 -45.99
N GLU A 425 2.96 -16.08 -47.26
CA GLU A 425 2.01 -15.22 -47.95
C GLU A 425 0.61 -15.84 -48.10
N VAL A 426 -0.43 -15.00 -48.06
CA VAL A 426 -1.64 -14.96 -48.91
C VAL A 426 -2.27 -13.58 -48.60
N GLY A 427 -2.72 -12.70 -49.48
CA GLY A 427 -3.09 -12.71 -50.89
C GLY A 427 -4.14 -11.59 -51.05
N ASP A 428 -3.98 -10.80 -52.09
CA ASP A 428 -4.79 -9.67 -52.56
C ASP A 428 -6.32 -9.74 -52.34
N LYS A 429 -6.94 -8.60 -51.98
CA LYS A 429 -7.97 -7.91 -52.82
C LYS A 429 -8.69 -6.73 -52.14
N ALA A 430 -8.75 -5.64 -52.93
CA ALA A 430 -9.89 -4.75 -53.18
C ALA A 430 -10.41 -3.78 -52.10
N GLY A 431 -10.14 -2.49 -52.34
CA GLY A 431 -11.18 -1.50 -52.69
C GLY A 431 -12.08 -0.97 -51.57
N SER A 432 -11.91 0.31 -51.21
CA SER A 432 -12.92 1.35 -51.48
C SER A 432 -12.53 2.69 -50.85
N THR A 433 -12.42 3.66 -51.75
CA THR A 433 -12.53 5.10 -51.60
C THR A 433 -13.81 5.51 -50.86
N TRP A 434 -13.71 6.43 -49.90
CA TRP A 434 -14.77 7.41 -49.66
C TRP A 434 -14.17 8.78 -49.29
N LEU A 435 -14.70 9.77 -50.00
CA LEU A 435 -14.31 11.17 -50.06
C LEU A 435 -14.67 11.94 -48.79
N SER A 436 -13.80 12.91 -48.48
CA SER A 436 -14.08 14.09 -47.67
C SER A 436 -14.80 15.16 -48.50
N SER A 437 -15.88 15.70 -47.96
CA SER A 437 -16.56 16.97 -48.33
C SER A 437 -17.15 17.51 -47.01
N THR A 438 -16.56 18.54 -46.42
CA THR A 438 -17.09 19.92 -46.36
C THR A 438 -18.58 20.00 -46.05
N ASP A 439 -18.89 20.38 -44.81
CA ASP A 439 -19.49 21.68 -44.45
C ASP A 439 -18.89 22.18 -43.12
#